data_AF-A0AA87ZPV8-F1
#
_entry.id   AF-A0AA87ZPV8-F1
#
_cell.length_a   1.000
_cell.length_b   1.000
_cell.length_c   1.000
_cell.angle_alpha   90.00
_cell.angle_beta   90.00
_cell.angle_gamma   90.00
#
_symmetry.space_group_name_H-M   'P 1'
#
loop_
_entity.id
_entity.type
_entity.pdbx_description
1 polymer ?
#
loop_
_entity_poly.entity_id
_entity_poly.type
_entity_poly.pdbx_seq_one_letter_code
_entity_poly.pdbx_strand_id
1 'polypeptide(L)'
;MFNLGCVLFTCITKGGQPFGDTLDQHHENVKQNKKCLSRVKSYPEAFNLLSRLLNHEPELRPIAMEVLSHPIFWHSEKRLAFLQCCSKQIEYEIKQSNSEILEDLDSIAPIVMDEKWDEEIRSVRLSCSFEEVQSLLQFIRETFSHYDLMPVRLAGYIEELQPFGDSLKPHYRLLDEYLARRYPWLLIYLHNLMLKHFGNSSWFSVYCLREFNQRPHTEREYHDLGEGDGLGYGDGNFQPEDEDDFDY
;
A
#
# COMPACT_ATOMS: atom_id res chain seq x y z
N MET A 1 17.84 -12.54 -5.56
CA MET A 1 16.95 -11.48 -5.02
C MET A 1 17.13 -10.16 -5.76
N PHE A 2 18.32 -9.56 -5.80
CA PHE A 2 18.56 -8.32 -6.57
C PHE A 2 18.08 -8.41 -8.04
N ASN A 3 18.55 -9.41 -8.80
CA ASN A 3 18.12 -9.59 -10.20
C ASN A 3 16.61 -9.77 -10.34
N LEU A 4 15.97 -10.45 -9.38
CA LEU A 4 14.51 -10.59 -9.35
C LEU A 4 13.84 -9.21 -9.18
N GLY A 5 14.39 -8.35 -8.32
CA GLY A 5 13.93 -6.96 -8.18
C GLY A 5 13.99 -6.18 -9.50
N CYS A 6 15.10 -6.29 -10.25
CA CYS A 6 15.23 -5.63 -11.56
C CYS A 6 14.21 -6.17 -12.58
N VAL A 7 14.01 -7.49 -12.62
CA VAL A 7 13.02 -8.13 -13.50
C VAL A 7 11.61 -7.69 -13.13
N LEU A 8 11.24 -7.74 -11.85
CA LEU A 8 9.92 -7.31 -11.39
C LEU A 8 9.65 -5.83 -11.69
N PHE A 9 10.64 -4.95 -11.45
CA PHE A 9 10.53 -3.54 -11.82
C PHE A 9 10.27 -3.38 -13.33
N THR A 10 11.02 -4.10 -14.17
CA THR A 10 10.87 -4.06 -15.62
C THR A 10 9.48 -4.53 -16.05
N CYS A 11 8.97 -5.60 -15.46
CA CYS A 11 7.62 -6.12 -15.75
C CYS A 11 6.53 -5.12 -15.36
N ILE A 12 6.59 -4.58 -14.14
CA ILE A 12 5.57 -3.64 -13.61
C ILE A 12 5.57 -2.34 -14.41
N THR A 13 6.75 -1.83 -14.75
CA THR A 13 6.92 -0.56 -15.47
C THR A 13 6.90 -0.69 -17.00
N LYS A 14 6.59 -1.90 -17.51
CA LYS A 14 6.53 -2.21 -18.95
C LYS A 14 7.81 -1.83 -19.71
N GLY A 15 8.98 -2.18 -19.14
CA GLY A 15 10.29 -2.04 -19.79
C GLY A 15 11.26 -1.08 -19.10
N GLY A 16 10.85 -0.36 -18.05
CA GLY A 16 11.75 0.52 -17.31
C GLY A 16 12.88 -0.22 -16.59
N GLN A 17 14.00 0.46 -16.37
CA GLN A 17 15.15 -0.08 -15.64
C GLN A 17 15.41 0.73 -14.35
N PRO A 18 15.58 0.08 -13.19
CA PRO A 18 15.76 0.81 -11.93
C PRO A 18 17.14 1.45 -11.79
N PHE A 19 18.13 1.07 -12.61
CA PHE A 19 19.51 1.58 -12.54
C PHE A 19 19.98 2.22 -13.86
N GLY A 20 19.06 2.67 -14.71
CA GLY A 20 19.38 3.29 -16.01
C GLY A 20 19.28 2.32 -17.19
N ASP A 21 19.20 2.88 -18.39
CA ASP A 21 18.79 2.15 -19.60
C ASP A 21 19.96 1.48 -20.34
N THR A 22 21.19 1.91 -20.06
CA THR A 22 22.41 1.32 -20.64
C THR A 22 23.14 0.45 -19.63
N LEU A 23 23.94 -0.51 -20.10
CA LEU A 23 24.73 -1.39 -19.25
C LEU A 23 25.76 -0.62 -18.40
N ASP A 24 26.37 0.43 -18.96
CA ASP A 24 27.34 1.26 -18.24
C ASP A 24 26.68 2.06 -17.12
N GLN A 25 25.52 2.67 -17.38
CA GLN A 25 24.72 3.33 -16.35
C GLN A 25 24.30 2.33 -15.27
N HIS A 26 23.84 1.14 -15.66
CA HIS A 26 23.45 0.10 -14.71
C HIS A 26 24.59 -0.24 -13.76
N HIS A 27 25.78 -0.56 -14.27
CA HIS A 27 26.92 -0.90 -13.42
C HIS A 27 27.33 0.24 -12.49
N GLU A 28 27.37 1.47 -12.99
CA GLU A 28 27.77 2.62 -12.18
C GLU A 28 26.72 2.95 -11.11
N ASN A 29 25.44 2.97 -11.48
CA ASN A 29 24.35 3.26 -10.56
C ASN A 29 24.19 2.18 -9.49
N VAL A 30 24.41 0.90 -9.81
CA VAL A 30 24.41 -0.18 -8.82
C VAL A 30 25.53 0.01 -7.80
N LYS A 31 26.74 0.35 -8.25
CA LYS A 31 27.89 0.65 -7.36
C LYS A 31 27.62 1.87 -6.48
N GLN A 32 27.01 2.91 -7.04
CA GLN A 32 26.71 4.16 -6.34
C GLN A 32 25.40 4.13 -5.55
N ASN A 33 24.67 3.00 -5.52
CA ASN A 33 23.34 2.88 -4.92
C ASN A 33 22.31 3.91 -5.47
N LYS A 34 22.41 4.26 -6.75
CA LYS A 34 21.55 5.23 -7.44
C LYS A 34 20.40 4.53 -8.17
N LYS A 35 19.43 4.00 -7.42
CA LYS A 35 18.21 3.42 -7.99
C LYS A 35 17.12 4.48 -8.18
N CYS A 36 16.34 4.37 -9.25
CA CYS A 36 15.18 5.21 -9.52
C CYS A 36 13.89 4.36 -9.51
N LEU A 37 13.05 4.55 -8.49
CA LEU A 37 11.78 3.84 -8.32
C LEU A 37 10.55 4.73 -8.54
N SER A 38 10.73 5.91 -9.13
CA SER A 38 9.65 6.90 -9.34
C SER A 38 8.43 6.32 -10.08
N ARG A 39 8.66 5.45 -11.07
CA ARG A 39 7.61 4.80 -11.87
C ARG A 39 6.67 3.89 -11.09
N VAL A 40 7.07 3.45 -9.89
CA VAL A 40 6.24 2.59 -9.01
C VAL A 40 5.84 3.30 -7.73
N LYS A 41 6.17 4.59 -7.56
CA LYS A 41 5.89 5.35 -6.32
C LYS A 41 4.39 5.45 -6.02
N SER A 42 3.55 5.48 -7.06
CA SER A 42 2.09 5.48 -6.93
C SER A 42 1.48 4.09 -6.67
N TYR A 43 2.30 3.04 -6.61
CA TYR A 43 1.86 1.69 -6.28
C TYR A 43 2.62 1.18 -5.04
N PRO A 44 2.11 1.48 -3.83
CA PRO A 44 2.86 1.31 -2.59
C PRO A 44 3.40 -0.09 -2.34
N GLU A 45 2.66 -1.14 -2.69
CA GLU A 45 3.10 -2.52 -2.54
C GLU A 45 4.29 -2.84 -3.46
N ALA A 46 4.28 -2.35 -4.70
CA ALA A 46 5.43 -2.51 -5.59
C ALA A 46 6.63 -1.72 -5.09
N PHE A 47 6.41 -0.46 -4.71
CA PHE A 47 7.49 0.38 -4.17
C PHE A 47 8.14 -0.26 -2.94
N ASN A 48 7.35 -0.76 -1.99
CA ASN A 48 7.84 -1.43 -0.78
C ASN A 48 8.69 -2.66 -1.10
N LEU A 49 8.16 -3.60 -1.90
CA LEU A 49 8.88 -4.83 -2.24
C LEU A 49 10.16 -4.54 -3.03
N LEU A 50 10.10 -3.66 -4.03
CA LEU A 50 11.22 -3.35 -4.91
C LEU A 50 12.34 -2.63 -4.16
N SER A 51 12.00 -1.73 -3.23
CA SER A 51 12.98 -1.05 -2.38
C SER A 51 13.80 -2.05 -1.55
N ARG A 52 13.14 -3.08 -1.01
CA ARG A 52 13.78 -4.17 -0.23
C ARG A 52 14.58 -5.13 -1.12
N LEU A 53 14.03 -5.55 -2.25
CA LEU A 53 14.72 -6.43 -3.21
C LEU A 53 15.99 -5.81 -3.79
N LEU A 54 15.95 -4.50 -4.02
CA LEU A 54 17.03 -3.69 -4.57
C LEU A 54 17.80 -2.94 -3.47
N ASN A 55 17.80 -3.46 -2.24
CA ASN A 55 18.67 -2.95 -1.19
C ASN A 55 20.15 -3.13 -1.62
N HIS A 56 20.98 -2.12 -1.35
CA HIS A 56 22.40 -2.18 -1.66
C HIS A 56 23.08 -3.28 -0.83
N GLU A 57 22.71 -3.38 0.45
CA GLU A 57 23.16 -4.40 1.39
C GLU A 57 22.45 -5.74 1.09
N PRO A 58 23.19 -6.78 0.64
CA PRO A 58 22.60 -8.07 0.26
C PRO A 58 21.84 -8.78 1.40
N GLU A 59 22.28 -8.60 2.63
CA GLU A 59 21.73 -9.19 3.86
C GLU A 59 20.36 -8.65 4.25
N LEU A 60 20.07 -7.40 3.86
CA LEU A 60 18.78 -6.76 4.07
C LEU A 60 17.74 -7.13 2.99
N ARG A 61 18.17 -7.82 1.92
CA ARG A 61 17.24 -8.27 0.88
C ARG A 61 16.40 -9.44 1.41
N PRO A 62 15.08 -9.44 1.13
CA PRO A 62 14.21 -10.51 1.57
C PRO A 62 14.56 -11.82 0.86
N ILE A 63 14.32 -12.95 1.51
CA ILE A 63 14.43 -14.28 0.90
C ILE A 63 13.23 -14.55 0.00
N ALA A 64 13.34 -15.54 -0.90
CA ALA A 64 12.29 -15.85 -1.88
C ALA A 64 10.92 -16.12 -1.22
N MET A 65 10.92 -16.78 -0.07
CA MET A 65 9.70 -17.08 0.67
C MET A 65 9.03 -15.80 1.20
N GLU A 66 9.78 -14.85 1.75
CA GLU A 66 9.25 -13.55 2.20
C GLU A 66 8.65 -12.75 1.03
N VAL A 67 9.28 -12.82 -0.14
CA VAL A 67 8.76 -12.20 -1.36
C VAL A 67 7.43 -12.82 -1.77
N LEU A 68 7.30 -14.14 -1.73
CA LEU A 68 6.03 -14.82 -2.06
C LEU A 68 4.90 -14.50 -1.07
N SER A 69 5.23 -14.21 0.20
CA SER A 69 4.24 -13.76 1.17
C SER A 69 3.84 -12.29 1.03
N HIS A 70 4.55 -11.49 0.23
CA HIS A 70 4.33 -10.05 0.13
C HIS A 70 2.91 -9.69 -0.41
N PRO A 71 2.24 -8.63 0.11
CA PRO A 71 0.89 -8.24 -0.29
C PRO A 71 0.66 -7.96 -1.78
N ILE A 72 1.72 -7.64 -2.53
CA ILE A 72 1.65 -7.44 -3.99
C ILE A 72 1.15 -8.69 -4.74
N PHE A 73 1.36 -9.89 -4.18
CA PHE A 73 0.94 -11.16 -4.78
C PHE A 73 -0.41 -11.66 -4.26
N TRP A 74 -1.06 -10.93 -3.36
CA TRP A 74 -2.34 -11.36 -2.80
C TRP A 74 -3.49 -11.02 -3.74
N HIS A 75 -4.40 -11.97 -3.92
CA HIS A 75 -5.69 -11.70 -4.56
C HIS A 75 -6.60 -10.87 -3.64
N SER A 76 -7.59 -10.18 -4.22
CA SER A 76 -8.47 -9.24 -3.51
C SER A 76 -9.16 -9.83 -2.27
N GLU A 77 -9.64 -11.08 -2.33
CA GLU A 77 -10.24 -11.74 -1.16
C GLU A 77 -9.24 -11.89 0.02
N LYS A 78 -7.96 -12.18 -0.26
CA LYS A 78 -6.93 -12.28 0.79
C LYS A 78 -6.59 -10.90 1.36
N ARG A 79 -6.50 -9.87 0.51
CA ARG A 79 -6.26 -8.47 0.91
C ARG A 79 -7.36 -7.96 1.83
N LEU A 80 -8.62 -8.21 1.48
CA LEU A 80 -9.76 -7.81 2.31
C LEU A 80 -9.86 -8.63 3.60
N ALA A 81 -9.66 -9.96 3.54
CA ALA A 81 -9.62 -10.80 4.74
C ALA A 81 -8.54 -10.36 5.74
N PHE A 82 -7.37 -9.96 5.22
CA PHE A 82 -6.31 -9.37 6.02
C PHE A 82 -6.77 -8.09 6.74
N LEU A 83 -7.39 -7.15 6.01
CA LEU A 83 -7.90 -5.90 6.60
C LEU A 83 -8.99 -6.16 7.65
N GLN A 84 -9.85 -7.17 7.45
CA GLN A 84 -10.80 -7.59 8.48
C GLN A 84 -10.12 -8.12 9.74
N CYS A 85 -9.07 -8.92 9.59
CA CYS A 85 -8.28 -9.41 10.72
C CYS A 85 -7.61 -8.25 11.46
N CYS A 86 -7.03 -7.29 10.74
CA CYS A 86 -6.46 -6.07 11.31
C CYS A 86 -7.49 -5.31 12.16
N SER A 87 -8.71 -5.11 11.64
CA SER A 87 -9.80 -4.48 12.37
C SER A 87 -10.08 -5.16 13.71
N LYS A 88 -10.21 -6.49 13.71
CA LYS A 88 -10.48 -7.27 14.94
C LYS A 88 -9.32 -7.20 15.92
N GLN A 89 -8.08 -7.27 15.42
CA GLN A 89 -6.90 -7.21 16.27
C GLN A 89 -6.75 -5.83 16.92
N ILE A 90 -6.86 -4.75 16.14
CA ILE A 90 -6.79 -3.39 16.69
C ILE A 90 -7.88 -3.15 17.73
N GLU A 91 -9.12 -3.59 17.47
CA GLU A 91 -10.20 -3.50 18.47
C GLU A 91 -9.86 -4.24 19.77
N TYR A 92 -9.18 -5.38 19.68
CA TYR A 92 -8.70 -6.12 20.84
C TYR A 92 -7.59 -5.36 21.59
N GLU A 93 -6.59 -4.83 20.88
CA GLU A 93 -5.47 -4.08 21.49
C GLU A 93 -5.94 -2.80 22.19
N ILE A 94 -6.94 -2.09 21.63
CA ILE A 94 -7.59 -0.94 22.29
C ILE A 94 -8.21 -1.35 23.62
N LYS A 95 -8.89 -2.50 23.66
CA LYS A 95 -9.50 -3.03 24.90
C LYS A 95 -8.44 -3.45 25.93
N GLN A 96 -7.25 -3.83 25.47
CA GLN A 96 -6.12 -4.16 26.35
C GLN A 96 -5.29 -2.92 26.75
N SER A 97 -5.59 -1.74 26.21
CA SER A 97 -4.83 -0.50 26.42
C SER A 97 -3.33 -0.65 26.09
N ASN A 98 -3.00 -1.40 25.03
CA ASN A 98 -1.63 -1.57 24.59
C ASN A 98 -1.14 -0.33 23.83
N SER A 99 -0.31 0.50 24.47
CA SER A 99 0.05 1.81 23.92
C SER A 99 0.94 1.74 22.67
N GLU A 100 1.82 0.74 22.57
CA GLU A 100 2.86 0.72 21.52
C GLU A 100 2.29 0.59 20.11
N ILE A 101 1.38 -0.37 19.89
CA ILE A 101 0.74 -0.54 18.58
C ILE A 101 -0.22 0.61 18.25
N LEU A 102 -0.86 1.20 19.26
CA LEU A 102 -1.79 2.32 19.06
C LEU A 102 -1.03 3.59 18.70
N GLU A 103 0.10 3.85 19.34
CA GLU A 103 1.01 4.95 18.98
C GLU A 103 1.54 4.78 17.54
N ASP A 104 1.95 3.57 17.17
CA ASP A 104 2.37 3.28 15.79
C ASP A 104 1.20 3.43 14.80
N LEU A 105 -0.01 3.00 15.16
CA LEU A 105 -1.22 3.16 14.34
C LEU A 105 -1.55 4.64 14.10
N ASP A 106 -1.45 5.45 15.15
CA ASP A 106 -1.66 6.89 15.08
C ASP A 106 -0.58 7.57 14.21
N SER A 107 0.66 7.09 14.28
CA SER A 107 1.76 7.61 13.46
C SER A 107 1.56 7.42 11.95
N ILE A 108 0.87 6.36 11.53
CA ILE A 108 0.60 6.08 10.11
C ILE A 108 -0.70 6.72 9.63
N ALA A 109 -1.58 7.18 10.53
CA ALA A 109 -2.89 7.71 10.20
C ALA A 109 -2.83 8.91 9.22
N PRO A 110 -1.96 9.91 9.38
CA PRO A 110 -1.88 11.03 8.43
C PRO A 110 -1.53 10.60 7.00
N ILE A 111 -0.71 9.56 6.85
CA ILE A 111 -0.26 9.05 5.54
C ILE A 111 -1.38 8.26 4.86
N VAL A 112 -2.10 7.45 5.64
CA VAL A 112 -3.17 6.60 5.14
C VAL A 112 -4.43 7.42 4.85
N MET A 113 -4.66 8.50 5.60
CA MET A 113 -5.92 9.26 5.61
C MET A 113 -5.81 10.65 4.94
N ASP A 114 -4.70 10.91 4.23
CA ASP A 114 -4.29 12.23 3.67
C ASP A 114 -5.39 12.95 2.85
N GLU A 115 -6.31 12.20 2.25
CA GLU A 115 -7.47 12.76 1.58
C GLU A 115 -8.74 12.67 2.44
N LYS A 116 -9.34 13.82 2.77
CA LYS A 116 -10.65 13.95 3.45
C LYS A 116 -11.61 12.89 2.91
N TRP A 117 -12.12 12.01 3.78
CA TRP A 117 -13.05 10.94 3.41
C TRP A 117 -14.08 11.40 2.39
N ASP A 118 -14.41 10.48 1.49
CA ASP A 118 -15.53 10.65 0.58
C ASP A 118 -16.79 11.05 1.37
N GLU A 119 -17.38 12.20 1.04
CA GLU A 119 -18.65 12.61 1.65
C GLU A 119 -19.73 11.56 1.41
N GLU A 120 -19.61 10.76 0.35
CA GLU A 120 -20.50 9.66 0.06
C GLU A 120 -20.43 8.55 1.12
N ILE A 121 -19.23 8.18 1.59
CA ILE A 121 -19.11 7.19 2.67
C ILE A 121 -19.55 7.80 4.02
N ARG A 122 -19.22 9.07 4.27
CA ARG A 122 -19.69 9.78 5.48
C ARG A 122 -21.22 9.82 5.56
N SER A 123 -21.90 10.00 4.42
CA SER A 123 -23.37 10.07 4.35
C SER A 123 -24.07 8.77 4.75
N VAL A 124 -23.41 7.63 4.58
CA VAL A 124 -24.00 6.31 4.85
C VAL A 124 -23.82 5.89 6.31
N ARG A 125 -22.92 6.56 7.04
CA ARG A 125 -22.59 6.16 8.41
C ARG A 125 -22.47 7.36 9.34
N LEU A 126 -23.59 7.81 9.88
CA LEU A 126 -23.65 9.03 10.71
C LEU A 126 -22.94 8.93 12.08
N SER A 127 -22.36 7.79 12.46
CA SER A 127 -21.94 7.51 13.85
C SER A 127 -20.47 7.10 14.05
N CYS A 128 -19.58 7.27 13.07
CA CYS A 128 -18.15 6.98 13.24
C CYS A 128 -17.33 8.28 13.31
N SER A 129 -16.33 8.32 14.18
CA SER A 129 -15.25 9.34 14.14
C SER A 129 -14.40 9.06 12.90
N PHE A 130 -14.61 9.84 11.84
CA PHE A 130 -14.01 9.61 10.51
C PHE A 130 -12.53 10.01 10.39
N GLU A 131 -11.87 10.31 11.49
CA GLU A 131 -10.48 10.77 11.53
C GLU A 131 -9.50 9.65 11.88
N GLU A 132 -10.01 8.46 12.24
CA GLU A 132 -9.21 7.35 12.76
C GLU A 132 -9.17 6.17 11.78
N VAL A 133 -7.97 5.58 11.58
CA VAL A 133 -7.76 4.37 10.77
C VAL A 133 -8.66 3.21 11.24
N GLN A 134 -8.98 3.17 12.54
CA GLN A 134 -9.90 2.21 13.13
C GLN A 134 -11.30 2.28 12.51
N SER A 135 -11.86 3.48 12.34
CA SER A 135 -13.20 3.66 11.75
C SER A 135 -13.24 3.19 10.30
N LEU A 136 -12.16 3.42 9.54
CA LEU A 136 -12.02 2.87 8.17
C LEU A 136 -11.99 1.34 8.19
N LEU A 137 -11.23 0.75 9.10
CA LEU A 137 -11.14 -0.70 9.25
C LEU A 137 -12.46 -1.33 9.70
N GLN A 138 -13.21 -0.65 10.57
CA GLN A 138 -14.54 -1.10 10.96
C GLN A 138 -15.52 -1.06 9.78
N PHE A 139 -15.48 0.01 8.97
CA PHE A 139 -16.25 0.10 7.74
C PHE A 139 -15.92 -1.06 6.79
N ILE A 140 -14.63 -1.30 6.50
CA ILE A 140 -14.19 -2.41 5.64
C ILE A 140 -14.69 -3.76 6.17
N ARG A 141 -14.55 -3.99 7.49
CA ARG A 141 -15.00 -5.22 8.14
C ARG A 141 -16.49 -5.43 7.95
N GLU A 142 -17.30 -4.41 8.16
CA GLU A 142 -18.76 -4.51 8.07
C GLU A 142 -19.22 -4.69 6.63
N THR A 143 -18.67 -3.91 5.69
CA THR A 143 -18.92 -4.02 4.24
C THR A 143 -18.57 -5.41 3.71
N PHE A 144 -17.46 -6.01 4.17
CA PHE A 144 -17.08 -7.36 3.76
C PHE A 144 -17.91 -8.47 4.46
N SER A 145 -18.32 -8.26 5.70
CA SER A 145 -19.09 -9.27 6.47
C SER A 145 -20.58 -9.29 6.11
N HIS A 146 -21.13 -8.15 5.70
CA HIS A 146 -22.54 -7.97 5.38
C HIS A 146 -22.64 -7.22 4.05
N TYR A 147 -22.49 -7.95 2.94
CA TYR A 147 -22.56 -7.35 1.61
C TYR A 147 -23.89 -6.61 1.34
N ASP A 148 -25.00 -7.08 1.92
CA ASP A 148 -26.31 -6.40 1.85
C ASP A 148 -26.32 -5.00 2.48
N LEU A 149 -25.29 -4.64 3.25
CA LEU A 149 -25.10 -3.33 3.86
C LEU A 149 -24.15 -2.43 3.07
N MET A 150 -23.71 -2.84 1.86
CA MET A 150 -22.94 -1.96 0.98
C MET A 150 -23.75 -0.69 0.68
N PRO A 151 -23.14 0.51 0.80
CA PRO A 151 -23.77 1.75 0.39
C PRO A 151 -24.31 1.66 -1.05
N VAL A 152 -25.57 2.07 -1.26
CA VAL A 152 -26.27 2.02 -2.57
C VAL A 152 -25.47 2.68 -3.70
N ARG A 153 -24.63 3.70 -3.39
CA ARG A 153 -23.75 4.35 -4.38
C ARG A 153 -22.47 3.59 -4.68
N LEU A 154 -21.90 2.84 -3.73
CA LEU A 154 -20.83 1.89 -4.02
C LEU A 154 -21.36 0.75 -4.90
N ALA A 155 -22.60 0.31 -4.67
CA ALA A 155 -23.29 -0.63 -5.55
C ALA A 155 -23.48 -0.05 -6.97
N GLY A 156 -23.87 1.23 -7.09
CA GLY A 156 -23.95 1.93 -8.38
C GLY A 156 -22.61 2.08 -9.10
N TYR A 157 -21.54 2.45 -8.39
CA TYR A 157 -20.17 2.49 -8.95
C TYR A 157 -19.69 1.09 -9.37
N ILE A 158 -20.04 0.06 -8.60
CA ILE A 158 -19.81 -1.36 -8.90
C ILE A 158 -20.55 -1.80 -10.17
N GLU A 159 -21.80 -1.37 -10.34
CA GLU A 159 -22.62 -1.66 -11.53
C GLU A 159 -22.07 -0.95 -12.79
N GLU A 160 -21.62 0.30 -12.68
CA GLU A 160 -21.02 1.04 -13.80
C GLU A 160 -19.68 0.44 -14.26
N LEU A 161 -18.94 -0.22 -13.36
CA LEU A 161 -17.67 -0.90 -13.66
C LEU A 161 -17.85 -2.34 -14.21
N GLN A 162 -19.08 -2.83 -14.40
CA GLN A 162 -19.36 -4.14 -15.01
C GLN A 162 -19.81 -4.04 -16.48
N PRO A 163 -18.92 -4.22 -17.49
CA PRO A 163 -19.37 -4.46 -18.86
C PRO A 163 -19.58 -5.94 -19.20
N PHE A 164 -19.15 -6.90 -18.37
CA PHE A 164 -19.25 -8.33 -18.72
C PHE A 164 -19.58 -9.23 -17.54
N GLY A 165 -20.65 -10.00 -17.73
CA GLY A 165 -21.14 -10.97 -16.77
C GLY A 165 -20.14 -12.10 -16.54
N ASP A 166 -19.64 -12.19 -15.32
CA ASP A 166 -19.15 -13.44 -14.77
C ASP A 166 -19.71 -13.63 -13.37
N SER A 167 -20.40 -14.76 -13.21
CA SER A 167 -20.99 -15.22 -11.95
C SER A 167 -19.88 -15.88 -11.13
N LEU A 168 -19.23 -15.10 -10.27
CA LEU A 168 -18.84 -15.46 -8.89
C LEU A 168 -17.99 -14.32 -8.30
N LYS A 169 -18.57 -13.61 -7.33
CA LYS A 169 -17.91 -12.64 -6.44
C LYS A 169 -17.17 -11.42 -7.07
N PRO A 170 -17.72 -10.70 -8.06
CA PRO A 170 -17.12 -9.45 -8.57
C PRO A 170 -16.95 -8.37 -7.47
N HIS A 171 -17.65 -8.48 -6.35
CA HIS A 171 -17.69 -7.49 -5.28
C HIS A 171 -16.37 -7.32 -4.50
N TYR A 172 -15.60 -8.39 -4.27
CA TYR A 172 -14.33 -8.25 -3.54
C TYR A 172 -13.27 -7.53 -4.36
N ARG A 173 -13.23 -7.80 -5.67
CA ARG A 173 -12.32 -7.10 -6.56
C ARG A 173 -12.63 -5.61 -6.56
N LEU A 174 -13.90 -5.24 -6.69
CA LEU A 174 -14.31 -3.84 -6.78
C LEU A 174 -14.10 -3.07 -5.46
N LEU A 175 -14.35 -3.69 -4.30
CA LEU A 175 -14.02 -3.08 -3.01
C LEU A 175 -12.50 -2.92 -2.84
N ASP A 176 -11.71 -3.93 -3.21
CA ASP A 176 -10.25 -3.86 -3.16
C ASP A 176 -9.70 -2.78 -4.13
N GLU A 177 -10.24 -2.67 -5.33
CA GLU A 177 -9.90 -1.61 -6.29
C GLU A 177 -10.28 -0.22 -5.77
N TYR A 178 -11.46 -0.07 -5.17
CA TYR A 178 -11.88 1.17 -4.52
C TYR A 178 -10.89 1.57 -3.41
N LEU A 179 -10.53 0.63 -2.52
CA LEU A 179 -9.58 0.88 -1.45
C LEU A 179 -8.18 1.17 -1.98
N ALA A 180 -7.71 0.45 -2.99
CA ALA A 180 -6.40 0.69 -3.59
C ALA A 180 -6.31 2.05 -4.28
N ARG A 181 -7.42 2.55 -4.85
CA ARG A 181 -7.48 3.88 -5.45
C ARG A 181 -7.57 4.99 -4.40
N ARG A 182 -8.42 4.81 -3.38
CA ARG A 182 -8.76 5.86 -2.41
C ARG A 182 -7.80 5.91 -1.23
N TYR A 183 -7.32 4.76 -0.80
CA TYR A 183 -6.41 4.58 0.33
C TYR A 183 -5.21 3.72 -0.09
N PRO A 184 -4.40 4.16 -1.08
CA PRO A 184 -3.35 3.35 -1.70
C PRO A 184 -2.33 2.82 -0.70
N TRP A 185 -2.06 3.59 0.37
CA TRP A 185 -1.08 3.25 1.40
C TRP A 185 -1.62 2.31 2.48
N LEU A 186 -2.95 2.16 2.61
CA LEU A 186 -3.59 1.45 3.72
C LEU A 186 -3.06 0.04 3.91
N LEU A 187 -3.05 -0.76 2.85
CA LEU A 187 -2.72 -2.18 2.96
C LEU A 187 -1.26 -2.37 3.39
N ILE A 188 -0.33 -1.69 2.73
CA ILE A 188 1.09 -1.93 2.98
C ILE A 188 1.54 -1.41 4.34
N TYR A 189 0.99 -0.27 4.78
CA TYR A 189 1.28 0.27 6.11
C TYR A 189 0.73 -0.64 7.21
N LEU A 190 -0.53 -1.11 7.07
CA LEU A 190 -1.09 -2.07 8.03
C LEU A 190 -0.39 -3.42 8.00
N HIS A 191 0.04 -3.89 6.82
CA HIS A 191 0.87 -5.09 6.71
C HIS A 191 2.15 -4.97 7.53
N ASN A 192 2.87 -3.86 7.40
CA ASN A 192 4.13 -3.66 8.10
C ASN A 192 3.92 -3.45 9.61
N LEU A 193 2.89 -2.70 10.00
CA LEU A 193 2.47 -2.55 11.39
C LEU A 193 2.20 -3.92 12.04
N MET A 194 1.38 -4.74 11.38
CA MET A 194 1.02 -6.05 11.90
C MET A 194 2.20 -7.03 11.89
N LEU A 195 3.11 -6.92 10.91
CA LEU A 195 4.34 -7.71 10.89
C LEU A 195 5.26 -7.34 12.08
N LYS A 196 5.41 -6.05 12.39
CA LYS A 196 6.20 -5.55 13.53
C LYS A 196 5.68 -6.13 14.86
N HIS A 197 4.37 -6.08 15.08
CA HIS A 197 3.76 -6.45 16.37
C HIS A 197 3.38 -7.94 16.48
N PHE A 198 2.95 -8.56 15.38
CA PHE A 198 2.34 -9.90 15.37
C PHE A 198 3.03 -10.86 14.41
N GLY A 199 4.20 -10.53 13.86
CA GLY A 199 4.91 -11.40 12.92
C GLY A 199 5.15 -12.82 13.44
N ASN A 200 5.25 -13.00 14.76
CA ASN A 200 5.44 -14.30 15.43
C ASN A 200 4.14 -15.00 15.84
N SER A 201 2.99 -14.32 15.71
CA SER A 201 1.70 -14.84 16.11
C SER A 201 1.20 -15.91 15.15
N SER A 202 0.58 -16.96 15.68
CA SER A 202 0.06 -18.08 14.88
C SER A 202 -1.03 -17.65 13.89
N TRP A 203 -1.87 -16.69 14.25
CA TRP A 203 -2.94 -16.20 13.37
C TRP A 203 -2.40 -15.39 12.18
N PHE A 204 -1.30 -14.66 12.37
CA PHE A 204 -0.67 -13.85 11.33
C PHE A 204 0.12 -14.69 10.33
N SER A 205 0.44 -15.94 10.69
CA SER A 205 1.25 -16.84 9.85
C SER A 205 0.63 -17.20 8.48
N VAL A 206 -0.66 -16.91 8.27
CA VAL A 206 -1.33 -17.07 6.96
C VAL A 206 -0.99 -15.90 6.01
N TYR A 207 -0.57 -14.78 6.59
CA TYR A 207 -0.20 -13.54 5.90
C TYR A 207 1.31 -13.32 5.88
N CYS A 208 2.07 -13.93 6.79
CA CYS A 208 3.53 -13.88 6.84
C CYS A 208 4.15 -15.22 7.22
N LEU A 209 5.41 -15.46 6.88
CA LEU A 209 6.06 -16.73 7.22
C LEU A 209 6.53 -16.74 8.68
N ARG A 210 6.12 -17.77 9.40
CA ARG A 210 6.25 -17.93 10.86
C ARG A 210 7.69 -18.08 11.39
N GLU A 211 8.68 -18.38 10.54
CA GLU A 211 9.96 -18.93 11.01
C GLU A 211 11.15 -17.94 11.08
N PHE A 212 11.02 -16.64 10.77
CA PHE A 212 12.22 -15.82 10.49
C PHE A 212 12.35 -14.41 11.11
N ASN A 213 11.49 -13.99 12.04
CA ASN A 213 11.63 -12.69 12.74
C ASN A 213 12.83 -12.61 13.74
N GLN A 214 13.88 -13.41 13.55
CA GLN A 214 15.13 -13.31 14.30
C GLN A 214 16.18 -12.41 13.62
N ARG A 215 15.85 -11.78 12.48
CA ARG A 215 16.70 -10.74 11.89
C ARG A 215 16.33 -9.38 12.46
N PRO A 216 17.29 -8.54 12.87
CA PRO A 216 16.99 -7.21 13.39
C PRO A 216 16.37 -6.36 12.28
N HIS A 217 15.07 -6.08 12.41
CA HIS A 217 14.42 -4.99 11.68
C HIS A 217 14.98 -3.69 12.27
N THR A 218 15.88 -3.02 11.54
CA THR A 218 16.40 -1.74 12.00
C THR A 218 15.36 -0.66 11.74
N GLU A 219 15.08 0.18 12.74
CA GLU A 219 14.13 1.31 12.68
C GLU A 219 14.37 2.29 11.52
N ARG A 220 15.53 2.18 10.83
CA ARG A 220 15.86 2.93 9.61
C ARG A 220 15.02 2.55 8.39
N GLU A 221 14.34 1.40 8.38
CA GLU A 221 13.53 0.95 7.23
C GLU A 221 12.25 1.79 7.00
N TYR A 222 11.83 2.60 7.99
CA TYR A 222 10.58 3.37 7.92
C TYR A 222 10.77 4.88 7.73
N HIS A 223 11.94 5.44 8.10
CA HIS A 223 12.21 6.87 7.97
C HIS A 223 12.49 7.33 6.53
N ASP A 224 12.97 6.43 5.66
CA ASP A 224 13.25 6.73 4.24
C ASP A 224 11.99 6.80 3.36
N LEU A 225 10.80 6.59 3.94
CA LEU A 225 9.51 6.84 3.27
C LEU A 225 9.01 8.29 3.44
N GLY A 226 9.68 9.09 4.29
CA GLY A 226 9.23 10.44 4.67
C GLY A 226 10.16 11.60 4.32
N GLU A 227 11.43 11.37 3.97
CA GLU A 227 12.37 12.45 3.63
C GLU A 227 12.80 12.37 2.17
N GLY A 228 11.95 12.91 1.29
CA GLY A 228 12.32 13.28 -0.07
C GLY A 228 12.19 14.79 -0.22
N ASP A 229 13.31 15.48 -0.11
CA ASP A 229 13.63 16.83 -0.57
C ASP A 229 12.56 17.92 -0.39
N GLY A 230 12.86 18.86 0.52
CA GLY A 230 12.14 20.12 0.64
C GLY A 230 12.07 20.85 -0.69
N LEU A 231 10.89 20.82 -1.31
CA LEU A 231 10.54 21.75 -2.38
C LEU A 231 10.28 23.10 -1.74
N GLY A 232 11.29 23.97 -1.83
CA GLY A 232 11.12 25.39 -1.60
C GLY A 232 10.01 25.91 -2.50
N TYR A 233 8.98 26.49 -1.88
CA TYR A 233 8.03 27.35 -2.57
C TYR A 233 8.81 28.56 -3.12
N GLY A 234 9.23 28.47 -4.37
CA GLY A 234 9.64 29.62 -5.16
C GLY A 234 8.40 30.23 -5.79
N ASP A 235 8.03 31.43 -5.35
CA ASP A 235 7.09 32.31 -6.02
C ASP A 235 7.52 32.47 -7.50
N GLY A 236 6.77 31.82 -8.39
CA GLY A 236 6.94 31.88 -9.83
C GLY A 236 5.60 32.20 -10.47
N ASN A 237 5.41 33.49 -10.72
CA ASN A 237 4.26 34.08 -11.40
C ASN A 237 4.08 33.43 -12.79
N PHE A 238 3.08 32.56 -12.96
CA PHE A 238 2.77 31.92 -14.25
C PHE A 238 1.66 32.72 -14.95
N GLN A 239 2.06 33.52 -15.94
CA GLN A 239 1.13 34.04 -16.95
C GLN A 239 0.98 33.00 -18.07
N PRO A 240 -0.23 32.76 -18.61
CA PRO A 240 -0.41 31.86 -19.74
C PRO A 240 -0.09 32.60 -21.03
N GLU A 241 0.89 32.13 -21.80
CA GLU A 241 1.09 32.50 -23.20
C GLU A 241 0.55 31.39 -24.10
N ASP A 242 -0.48 31.77 -24.84
CA ASP A 242 -0.86 31.48 -26.22
C ASP A 242 -0.71 30.05 -26.79
N GLU A 243 -1.89 29.54 -27.20
CA GLU A 243 -2.11 28.42 -28.10
C GLU A 243 -1.45 28.67 -29.46
N ASP A 244 -0.57 27.77 -29.88
CA ASP A 244 -0.17 27.65 -31.28
C ASP A 244 -0.61 26.29 -31.85
N ASP A 245 -1.40 26.40 -32.91
CA ASP A 245 -1.91 25.37 -33.80
C ASP A 245 -0.83 24.39 -34.26
N PHE A 246 -1.16 23.09 -34.22
CA PHE A 246 -0.54 22.12 -35.11
C PHE A 246 -1.62 21.42 -35.95
N ASP A 247 -1.71 21.88 -37.19
CA ASP A 247 -2.37 21.21 -38.30
C ASP A 247 -1.29 20.44 -39.10
N TYR A 248 -1.57 19.15 -39.33
CA TYR A 248 -0.87 18.10 -40.12
C TYR A 248 0.38 17.39 -39.57
#